data_AF-A0A4Z0HH33-F1
#
_entry.id   AF-A0A4Z0HH33-F1
#
_cell.length_a   1.000
_cell.length_b   1.000
_cell.length_c   1.000
_cell.angle_alpha   90.00
_cell.angle_beta   90.00
_cell.angle_gamma   90.00
#
_symmetry.space_group_name_H-M   'P 1'
#
loop_
_entity.id
_entity.type
_entity.pdbx_description
1 polymer ?
#
loop_
_entity_poly.entity_id
_entity_poly.type
_entity_poly.pdbx_seq_one_letter_code
_entity_poly.pdbx_strand_id
1 'polypeptide(L)'
;MDDTIVLQSMHWPDEVRSAEGLGPKASVEISDAEVDEALALMEPTGGMDLSSERDSYRDALEEVIRAKAEGREPPEAEAEEAPAGKVVDLMSALKDSVRAARESCGEEADGGPAEVHEMASRGGKSATPKKVSAKKTTRKRAS
;
A
#
# COMPACT_ATOMS: atom_id res chain seq x y z
N MET A 1 -22.06 1.22 -33.43
CA MET A 1 -22.51 2.48 -32.78
C MET A 1 -22.05 3.63 -33.67
N ASP A 2 -22.47 3.62 -34.93
CA ASP A 2 -21.72 4.32 -35.97
C ASP A 2 -22.32 5.67 -36.38
N ASP A 3 -23.38 6.11 -35.67
CA ASP A 3 -24.08 7.39 -35.91
C ASP A 3 -24.56 8.04 -34.58
N THR A 4 -23.69 8.17 -33.58
CA THR A 4 -24.02 8.89 -32.33
C THR A 4 -23.05 10.04 -32.07
N ILE A 5 -23.58 11.18 -31.61
CA ILE A 5 -22.78 12.30 -31.13
C ILE A 5 -22.46 12.08 -29.65
N VAL A 6 -21.17 12.07 -29.30
CA VAL A 6 -20.70 12.02 -27.91
C VAL A 6 -20.54 13.45 -27.41
N LEU A 7 -21.21 13.78 -26.30
CA LEU A 7 -21.02 15.02 -25.58
C LEU A 7 -20.00 14.80 -24.45
N GLN A 8 -18.90 15.55 -24.48
CA GLN A 8 -17.92 15.59 -23.40
C GLN A 8 -17.97 16.94 -22.69
N SER A 9 -18.22 16.93 -21.38
CA SER A 9 -18.13 18.13 -20.54
C SER A 9 -16.68 18.43 -20.19
N MET A 10 -16.25 19.67 -20.39
CA MET A 10 -14.95 20.14 -19.89
C MET A 10 -15.09 20.62 -18.45
N HIS A 11 -14.14 20.22 -17.60
CA HIS A 11 -14.05 20.71 -16.22
C HIS A 11 -13.63 22.18 -16.18
N TRP A 12 -14.17 22.92 -15.21
CA TRP A 12 -13.73 24.29 -14.93
C TRP A 12 -12.38 24.29 -14.19
N PRO A 13 -11.56 25.35 -14.30
CA PRO A 13 -10.26 25.40 -13.62
C PRO A 13 -10.32 25.18 -12.10
N ASP A 14 -11.41 25.60 -11.45
CA ASP A 14 -11.63 25.40 -10.01
C ASP A 14 -12.00 23.95 -9.62
N GLU A 15 -12.52 23.15 -10.56
CA GLU A 15 -12.82 21.73 -10.33
C GLU A 15 -11.56 20.86 -10.44
N VAL A 16 -10.52 21.36 -11.12
CA VAL A 16 -9.26 20.64 -11.28
C VAL A 16 -8.42 20.80 -10.01
N ARG A 17 -8.31 19.71 -9.24
CA ARG A 17 -7.42 19.66 -8.05
C ARG A 17 -5.95 19.68 -8.46
N SER A 18 -5.12 20.34 -7.66
CA SER A 18 -3.67 20.33 -7.85
C SER A 18 -3.11 18.92 -7.74
N ALA A 19 -2.22 18.56 -8.68
CA ALA A 19 -1.45 17.31 -8.62
C ALA A 19 -0.20 17.41 -7.72
N GLU A 20 -0.01 18.55 -7.04
CA GLU A 20 1.12 18.77 -6.15
C GLU A 20 1.18 17.69 -5.05
N GLY A 21 2.32 17.01 -4.97
CA GLY A 21 2.56 15.95 -4.00
C GLY A 21 2.00 14.57 -4.36
N LEU A 22 1.29 14.39 -5.49
CA LEU A 22 0.83 13.08 -5.96
C LEU A 22 1.92 12.29 -6.68
N GLY A 23 2.94 12.97 -7.20
CA GLY A 23 4.04 12.35 -7.92
C GLY A 23 5.13 11.76 -7.01
N PRO A 24 5.98 10.87 -7.54
CA PRO A 24 7.18 10.39 -6.85
C PRO A 24 8.06 11.56 -6.38
N LYS A 25 8.60 11.48 -5.16
CA LYS A 25 9.48 12.52 -4.58
C LYS A 25 10.88 12.57 -5.20
N ALA A 26 11.26 11.52 -5.92
CA ALA A 26 12.53 11.39 -6.61
C ALA A 26 12.28 11.06 -8.08
N SER A 27 13.24 11.40 -8.95
CA SER A 27 13.23 10.94 -10.34
C SER A 27 13.42 9.41 -10.35
N VAL A 28 12.45 8.70 -10.88
CA VAL A 28 12.49 7.24 -11.03
C VAL A 28 12.56 6.92 -12.52
N GLU A 29 13.61 6.23 -12.93
CA GLU A 29 13.71 5.64 -14.26
C GLU A 29 13.09 4.25 -14.20
N ILE A 30 12.20 3.93 -15.13
CA ILE A 30 11.52 2.64 -15.22
C ILE A 30 12.14 1.85 -16.37
N SER A 31 12.50 0.61 -16.12
CA SER A 31 13.06 -0.28 -17.15
C SER A 31 11.96 -1.00 -17.93
N ASP A 32 12.26 -1.39 -19.17
CA ASP A 32 11.33 -2.15 -20.02
C ASP A 32 10.89 -3.47 -19.35
N ALA A 33 11.80 -4.13 -18.64
CA ALA A 33 11.51 -5.38 -17.92
C ALA A 33 10.47 -5.21 -16.81
N GLU A 34 10.49 -4.09 -16.08
CA GLU A 34 9.49 -3.78 -15.04
C GLU A 34 8.11 -3.49 -15.67
N VAL A 35 8.08 -2.88 -16.86
CA VAL A 35 6.85 -2.68 -17.60
C VAL A 35 6.28 -4.02 -18.07
N ASP A 36 7.12 -4.90 -18.62
CA ASP A 36 6.71 -6.24 -19.07
C ASP A 36 6.17 -7.08 -17.90
N GLU A 37 6.81 -7.02 -16.72
CA GLU A 37 6.32 -7.68 -15.52
C GLU A 37 4.97 -7.12 -15.07
N ALA A 38 4.79 -5.79 -15.05
CA ALA A 38 3.53 -5.17 -14.69
C ALA A 38 2.39 -5.58 -15.65
N LEU A 39 2.68 -5.68 -16.94
CA LEU A 39 1.70 -6.13 -17.94
C LEU A 39 1.34 -7.61 -17.74
N ALA A 40 2.31 -8.47 -17.44
CA ALA A 40 2.06 -9.88 -17.12
C ALA A 40 1.16 -10.04 -15.87
N LEU A 41 1.30 -9.17 -14.87
CA LEU A 41 0.42 -9.14 -13.71
C LEU A 41 -1.01 -8.67 -14.04
N MET A 42 -1.17 -7.82 -15.05
CA MET A 42 -2.49 -7.34 -15.49
C MET A 42 -3.24 -8.33 -16.37
N GLU A 43 -2.55 -9.17 -17.14
CA GLU A 43 -3.14 -10.18 -18.03
C GLU A 43 -4.27 -11.03 -17.39
N PRO A 44 -4.13 -11.58 -16.16
CA PRO A 44 -5.20 -12.37 -15.54
C PRO A 44 -6.43 -11.55 -15.12
N THR A 45 -6.34 -10.21 -15.05
CA THR A 45 -7.45 -9.35 -14.61
C THR A 45 -8.59 -9.32 -15.62
N GLY A 46 -8.32 -9.64 -16.90
CA GLY A 46 -9.34 -9.69 -17.94
C GLY A 46 -9.97 -8.33 -18.26
N GLY A 47 -10.97 -8.33 -19.16
CA GLY A 47 -11.74 -7.13 -19.51
C GLY A 47 -12.88 -6.87 -18.52
N MET A 48 -13.26 -5.60 -18.36
CA MET A 48 -14.44 -5.21 -17.59
C MET A 48 -15.67 -5.14 -18.49
N ASP A 49 -16.71 -5.92 -18.16
CA ASP A 49 -18.02 -5.83 -18.79
C ASP A 49 -18.97 -4.98 -17.94
N LEU A 50 -19.14 -3.71 -18.31
CA LEU A 50 -20.02 -2.78 -17.62
C LEU A 50 -21.48 -3.22 -17.61
N SER A 51 -21.91 -4.09 -18.52
CA SER A 51 -23.30 -4.58 -18.54
C SER A 51 -23.59 -5.62 -17.46
N SER A 52 -22.55 -6.24 -16.91
CA SER A 52 -22.65 -7.17 -15.78
C SER A 52 -22.72 -6.47 -14.42
N GLU A 53 -22.33 -5.19 -14.36
CA GLU A 53 -22.30 -4.42 -13.12
C GLU A 53 -23.71 -3.99 -12.70
N ARG A 54 -23.98 -4.04 -11.39
CA ARG A 54 -25.30 -3.74 -10.80
C ARG A 54 -25.18 -2.64 -9.76
N ASP A 55 -26.13 -1.70 -9.78
CA ASP A 55 -26.28 -0.69 -8.72
C ASP A 55 -27.06 -1.32 -7.56
N SER A 56 -26.33 -1.92 -6.62
CA SER A 56 -26.89 -2.58 -5.45
C SER A 56 -27.71 -1.62 -4.57
N TYR A 57 -27.35 -0.34 -4.53
CA TYR A 57 -28.11 0.67 -3.79
C TYR A 57 -29.48 0.90 -4.42
N ARG A 58 -29.52 1.07 -5.75
CA ARG A 58 -30.77 1.23 -6.47
C ARG A 58 -31.67 0.01 -6.31
N ASP A 59 -31.12 -1.19 -6.47
CA ASP A 59 -31.87 -2.44 -6.31
C ASP A 59 -32.46 -2.54 -4.89
N ALA A 60 -31.66 -2.27 -3.86
CA ALA A 60 -32.12 -2.24 -2.46
C ALA A 60 -33.22 -1.19 -2.22
N LEU A 61 -33.10 -0.01 -2.84
CA LEU A 61 -34.10 1.04 -2.71
C LEU A 61 -35.43 0.65 -3.38
N GLU A 62 -35.38 0.04 -4.56
CA GLU A 62 -36.57 -0.44 -5.27
C GLU A 62 -37.31 -1.51 -4.47
N GLU A 63 -36.59 -2.41 -3.78
CA GLU A 63 -37.18 -3.39 -2.85
C GLU A 63 -37.91 -2.74 -1.68
N VAL A 64 -37.30 -1.74 -1.04
CA VAL A 64 -37.93 -0.99 0.07
C VAL A 64 -39.18 -0.26 -0.40
N ILE A 65 -39.15 0.36 -1.59
CA ILE A 65 -40.31 1.04 -2.18
C ILE A 65 -41.44 0.03 -2.42
N ARG A 66 -41.12 -1.14 -2.99
CA ARG A 66 -42.12 -2.19 -3.25
C ARG A 66 -42.73 -2.73 -1.96
N ALA A 67 -41.92 -3.02 -0.94
CA ALA A 67 -42.42 -3.46 0.36
C ALA A 67 -43.39 -2.44 0.97
N LYS A 68 -43.03 -1.15 0.94
CA LYS A 68 -43.91 -0.07 1.42
C LYS A 68 -45.20 0.06 0.62
N ALA A 69 -45.13 -0.05 -0.71
CA ALA A 69 -46.30 0.03 -1.57
C ALA A 69 -47.30 -1.12 -1.31
N GLU A 70 -46.79 -2.31 -0.96
CA GLU A 70 -47.58 -3.49 -0.65
C GLU A 70 -47.96 -3.61 0.83
N GLY A 71 -47.57 -2.65 1.67
CA GLY A 71 -47.84 -2.66 3.11
C GLY A 71 -47.09 -3.77 3.87
N ARG A 72 -46.00 -4.30 3.29
CA ARG A 72 -45.10 -5.28 3.91
C ARG A 72 -43.97 -4.57 4.64
N GLU A 73 -43.36 -5.25 5.60
CA GLU A 73 -42.15 -4.75 6.26
C GLU A 73 -40.98 -4.69 5.26
N PRO A 74 -40.19 -3.59 5.25
CA PRO A 74 -39.02 -3.50 4.37
C PRO A 74 -37.96 -4.56 4.70
N PRO A 75 -37.18 -5.02 3.72
CA PRO A 75 -36.06 -5.92 3.97
C PRO A 75 -35.02 -5.25 4.89
N GLU A 76 -34.41 -6.05 5.78
CA GLU A 76 -33.27 -5.60 6.59
C GLU A 76 -32.05 -5.36 5.68
N ALA A 77 -31.25 -4.34 6.02
CA ALA A 77 -30.01 -4.10 5.31
C ALA A 77 -29.03 -5.24 5.61
N GLU A 78 -28.56 -5.91 4.56
CA GLU A 78 -27.47 -6.88 4.70
C GLU A 78 -26.23 -6.13 5.19
N ALA A 79 -25.76 -6.46 6.38
CA ALA A 79 -24.49 -5.95 6.88
C ALA A 79 -23.38 -6.62 6.07
N GLU A 80 -22.54 -5.80 5.44
CA GLU A 80 -21.37 -6.28 4.70
C GLU A 80 -20.47 -7.05 5.68
N GLU A 81 -20.42 -8.38 5.55
CA GLU A 81 -19.57 -9.20 6.41
C GLU A 81 -18.12 -8.80 6.17
N ALA A 82 -17.46 -8.31 7.22
CA ALA A 82 -16.04 -7.99 7.15
C ALA A 82 -15.31 -9.23 6.61
N PRO A 83 -14.47 -9.10 5.56
CA PRO A 83 -13.83 -10.25 4.96
C PRO A 83 -13.06 -11.00 6.03
N ALA A 84 -13.49 -12.23 6.31
CA ALA A 84 -12.78 -13.15 7.18
C ALA A 84 -11.50 -13.58 6.44
N GLY A 85 -10.50 -12.69 6.43
CA GLY A 85 -9.20 -12.96 5.86
C GLY A 85 -8.60 -14.19 6.54
N LYS A 86 -8.28 -15.22 5.75
CA LYS A 86 -7.54 -16.38 6.24
C LYS A 86 -6.13 -15.92 6.63
N VAL A 87 -5.93 -15.55 7.89
CA VAL A 87 -4.61 -15.22 8.44
C VAL A 87 -3.79 -16.50 8.43
N VAL A 88 -3.06 -16.74 7.34
CA VAL A 88 -1.99 -17.74 7.30
C VAL A 88 -0.83 -17.23 8.15
N ASP A 89 -0.27 -18.10 8.98
CA ASP A 89 0.91 -17.80 9.80
C ASP A 89 2.14 -17.61 8.91
N LEU A 90 2.37 -16.37 8.50
CA LEU A 90 3.48 -15.96 7.64
C LEU A 90 4.84 -16.28 8.25
N MET A 91 4.96 -16.32 9.59
CA MET A 91 6.22 -16.66 10.25
C MET A 91 6.53 -18.15 10.10
N SER A 92 5.53 -19.01 10.17
CA SER A 92 5.71 -20.45 9.93
C SER A 92 6.03 -20.73 8.46
N ALA A 93 5.31 -20.10 7.52
CA ALA A 93 5.59 -20.24 6.09
C ALA A 93 7.01 -19.76 5.72
N LEU A 94 7.48 -18.67 6.34
CA LEU A 94 8.83 -18.17 6.15
C LEU A 94 9.89 -19.14 6.71
N LYS A 95 9.67 -19.69 7.91
CA LYS A 95 10.57 -20.68 8.51
C LYS A 95 10.69 -21.93 7.64
N ASP A 96 9.58 -22.39 7.08
CA ASP A 96 9.56 -23.55 6.18
C ASP A 96 10.32 -23.27 4.88
N SER A 97 10.15 -22.07 4.32
CA SER A 97 10.88 -21.63 3.12
C SER A 97 12.40 -21.55 3.35
N VAL A 98 12.84 -21.00 4.49
CA VAL A 98 14.28 -20.93 4.85
C VAL A 98 14.86 -22.33 5.10
N ARG A 99 14.11 -23.23 5.75
CA ARG A 99 14.54 -24.61 5.94
C ARG A 99 14.72 -25.34 4.61
N ALA A 100 13.74 -25.23 3.71
CA ALA A 100 13.82 -25.82 2.37
C ALA A 100 14.99 -25.27 1.55
N ALA A 101 15.30 -23.97 1.67
CA ALA A 101 16.45 -23.35 1.02
C ALA A 101 17.82 -23.83 1.58
N ARG A 102 17.88 -24.15 2.88
CA ARG A 102 19.10 -24.71 3.50
C ARG A 102 19.32 -26.18 3.12
N GLU A 103 18.24 -26.97 3.08
CA GLU A 103 18.28 -28.38 2.66
C GLU A 103 18.70 -28.53 1.20
N SER A 104 18.25 -27.63 0.31
CA SER A 104 18.66 -27.65 -1.11
C SER A 104 20.12 -27.23 -1.35
N CYS A 105 20.70 -26.47 -0.41
CA CYS A 105 22.10 -26.05 -0.45
C CYS A 105 23.08 -27.12 0.11
N GLY A 106 22.56 -28.25 0.64
CA GLY A 106 23.38 -29.37 1.09
C GLY A 106 24.16 -29.12 2.39
N GLU A 107 23.69 -28.22 3.25
CA GLU A 107 24.32 -27.97 4.55
C GLU A 107 23.70 -28.92 5.61
N GLU A 108 24.44 -29.96 6.02
CA GLU A 108 24.03 -30.85 7.11
C GLU A 108 23.93 -30.08 8.44
N ALA A 109 22.85 -30.34 9.16
CA ALA A 109 22.51 -29.73 10.43
C ALA A 109 23.45 -30.18 11.56
N ASP A 110 24.57 -29.47 11.75
CA ASP A 110 25.26 -29.41 13.04
C ASP A 110 24.95 -28.08 13.72
N GLY A 111 23.81 -28.05 14.42
CA GLY A 111 23.34 -26.91 15.19
C GLY A 111 21.83 -26.94 15.34
N GLY A 112 21.35 -27.27 16.54
CA GLY A 112 19.93 -27.38 16.90
C GLY A 112 19.10 -26.12 16.63
N PRO A 113 17.76 -26.16 16.88
CA PRO A 113 16.84 -25.11 16.46
C PRO A 113 17.26 -23.75 17.02
N ALA A 114 17.45 -22.77 16.13
CA ALA A 114 17.82 -21.41 16.50
C ALA A 114 16.66 -20.73 17.25
N GLU A 115 16.71 -20.75 18.58
CA GLU A 115 15.93 -19.85 19.42
C GLU A 115 16.44 -18.41 19.25
N VAL A 116 15.52 -17.52 18.90
CA VAL A 116 15.78 -16.09 18.76
C VAL A 116 15.96 -15.45 20.14
N HIS A 117 17.19 -15.08 20.49
CA HIS A 117 17.45 -14.25 21.68
C HIS A 117 17.55 -12.78 21.30
N GLU A 118 16.94 -11.92 22.13
CA GLU A 118 16.95 -10.48 21.96
C GLU A 118 18.36 -9.91 22.17
N MET A 119 18.81 -9.04 21.26
CA MET A 119 20.16 -8.50 21.25
C MET A 119 20.24 -7.25 22.14
N ALA A 120 21.00 -7.33 23.23
CA ALA A 120 21.19 -6.21 24.15
C ALA A 120 21.78 -4.98 23.43
N SER A 121 21.05 -3.86 23.48
CA SER A 121 21.43 -2.56 22.95
C SER A 121 22.81 -2.11 23.47
N ARG A 122 23.79 -1.94 22.57
CA ARG A 122 25.08 -1.31 22.88
C ARG A 122 24.86 0.18 23.11
N GLY A 123 24.70 0.54 24.38
CA GLY A 123 24.65 1.92 24.86
C GLY A 123 25.85 2.75 24.41
N GLY A 124 25.55 3.90 23.84
CA GLY A 124 26.54 4.89 23.38
C GLY A 124 27.38 5.47 24.52
N LYS A 125 28.65 5.73 24.22
CA LYS A 125 29.49 6.68 24.97
C LYS A 125 30.02 7.73 24.00
N SER A 126 29.58 8.96 24.25
CA SER A 126 29.89 10.17 23.48
C SER A 126 31.23 10.79 23.89
N ALA A 127 31.80 11.57 22.95
CA ALA A 127 32.64 12.77 23.12
C ALA A 127 34.11 12.54 23.54
N THR A 128 35.16 13.12 22.92
CA THR A 128 35.33 14.48 22.32
C THR A 128 36.57 14.52 21.39
N PRO A 129 36.63 15.37 20.35
CA PRO A 129 37.89 15.74 19.69
C PRO A 129 38.53 16.98 20.35
N LYS A 130 39.83 16.90 20.65
CA LYS A 130 40.64 17.99 21.23
C LYS A 130 40.77 19.15 20.22
N LYS A 131 40.16 20.30 20.55
CA LYS A 131 40.30 21.55 19.79
C LYS A 131 41.51 22.35 20.30
N VAL A 132 42.39 22.69 19.37
CA VAL A 132 43.60 23.51 19.53
C VAL A 132 43.32 24.90 20.13
N SER A 133 44.23 25.31 21.00
CA SER A 133 44.30 26.59 21.71
C SER A 133 44.66 27.76 20.80
N ALA A 134 43.83 28.81 20.78
CA ALA A 134 44.22 30.14 20.33
C ALA A 134 43.84 31.19 21.40
N LYS A 135 44.87 31.82 21.98
CA LYS A 135 44.77 32.80 23.08
C LYS A 135 44.83 34.24 22.53
N LYS A 136 43.67 34.89 22.52
CA LYS A 136 43.32 36.29 22.87
C LYS A 136 44.41 37.41 22.83
N THR A 137 44.13 38.48 22.08
CA THR A 137 44.43 39.90 22.43
C THR A 137 43.23 40.79 21.97
N THR A 138 42.37 41.32 22.84
CA THR A 138 42.33 42.65 23.55
C THR A 138 41.76 43.85 22.74
N ARG A 139 40.50 44.22 23.06
CA ARG A 139 39.95 45.59 23.35
C ARG A 139 39.98 46.67 22.25
N LYS A 140 38.81 47.25 21.91
CA LYS A 140 38.27 48.53 22.48
C LYS A 140 36.98 48.95 21.75
N ARG A 141 36.05 49.50 22.53
CA ARG A 141 34.75 50.11 22.19
C ARG A 141 34.97 51.59 21.84
N ALA A 142 34.20 52.16 20.90
CA ALA A 142 33.49 53.45 21.02
C ALA A 142 33.24 54.17 19.68
N SER A 143 32.03 54.74 19.65
CA SER A 143 31.44 55.75 18.75
C SER A 143 30.99 55.33 17.37
#